data_AF-A0ABD4Z542-F1
#
_entry.id   AF-A0ABD4Z542-F1
#
_cell.length_a   1.000
_cell.length_b   1.000
_cell.length_c   1.000
_cell.angle_alpha   90.00
_cell.angle_beta   90.00
_cell.angle_gamma   90.00
#
_symmetry.space_group_name_H-M   'P 1'
#
loop_
_entity.id
_entity.type
_entity.pdbx_description
1 polymer ?
#
loop_
_entity_poly.entity_id
_entity_poly.type
_entity_poly.pdbx_seq_one_letter_code
_entity_poly.pdbx_strand_id
1 'polypeptide(L)'
;MPLPCPWYQYGVCTSPKLPGPTDAVVSATRCLSDNEYKSCAYYVESSSLKLNNQKSLRRDKLKIYVPIHALPKEISIECPYAALSKMEMGIVIAYCKVLDRPLTRFEAITCSKYWRDCPFRQLVPM
;
A
#
# COMPACT_ATOMS: atom_id res chain seq x y z
N MET A 1 -9.02 -27.44 4.10
CA MET A 1 -8.29 -27.61 5.37
C MET A 1 -7.25 -26.52 5.45
N PRO A 2 -7.21 -25.70 6.51
CA PRO A 2 -6.15 -24.70 6.68
C PRO A 2 -4.81 -25.43 6.80
N LEU A 3 -3.80 -24.98 6.06
CA LEU A 3 -2.45 -25.51 6.16
C LEU A 3 -1.88 -25.15 7.54
N PRO A 4 -1.24 -26.08 8.27
CA PRO A 4 -0.73 -25.82 9.62
C PRO A 4 0.45 -24.83 9.60
N CYS A 5 1.22 -24.80 8.51
CA CYS A 5 2.28 -23.82 8.31
C CYS A 5 1.76 -22.55 7.60
N PRO A 6 1.86 -21.35 8.22
CA PRO A 6 1.39 -20.09 7.63
C PRO A 6 2.23 -19.62 6.43
N TRP A 7 3.48 -20.08 6.33
CA TRP A 7 4.43 -19.69 5.28
C TRP A 7 4.48 -20.68 4.11
N TYR A 8 3.63 -21.69 4.11
CA TYR A 8 3.54 -22.68 3.05
C TYR A 8 2.32 -22.39 2.18
N GLN A 9 2.54 -22.03 0.92
CA GLN A 9 1.47 -21.71 -0.03
C GLN A 9 1.79 -22.37 -1.37
N TYR A 10 0.82 -23.08 -1.96
CA TYR A 10 0.92 -23.66 -3.31
C TYR A 10 2.20 -24.47 -3.59
N GLY A 11 2.72 -25.22 -2.60
CA GLY A 11 3.94 -26.02 -2.78
C GLY A 11 5.25 -25.26 -2.56
N VAL A 12 5.21 -23.95 -2.29
CA VAL A 12 6.40 -23.12 -2.06
C VAL A 12 6.45 -22.55 -0.64
N CYS A 13 7.66 -22.29 -0.15
CA CYS A 13 7.90 -21.58 1.10
C CYS A 13 7.97 -20.08 0.80
N THR A 14 7.12 -19.30 1.45
CA THR A 14 7.06 -17.84 1.34
C THR A 14 7.56 -17.16 2.61
N SER A 15 8.50 -17.80 3.32
CA SER A 15 9.06 -17.26 4.56
C SER A 15 9.77 -15.91 4.34
N PRO A 16 9.67 -14.94 5.27
CA PRO A 16 10.39 -13.66 5.21
C PRO A 16 11.92 -13.82 5.23
N LYS A 17 12.45 -14.98 5.64
CA LYS A 17 13.89 -15.25 5.64
C LYS A 17 14.44 -15.59 4.25
N LEU A 18 13.57 -15.77 3.26
CA LEU A 18 13.96 -16.07 1.90
C LEU A 18 13.80 -14.81 1.02
N PRO A 19 14.70 -14.60 0.05
CA PRO A 19 14.61 -13.47 -0.88
C PRO A 19 13.42 -13.59 -1.85
N GLY A 20 12.78 -14.76 -1.93
CA GLY A 20 11.61 -15.01 -2.76
C GLY A 20 10.96 -16.36 -2.45
N PRO A 21 9.79 -16.66 -3.07
CA PRO A 21 9.13 -17.95 -2.92
C PRO A 21 10.01 -19.06 -3.49
N THR A 22 10.30 -20.10 -2.71
CA THR A 22 11.16 -21.21 -3.13
C THR A 22 10.61 -22.54 -2.65
N ASP A 23 10.64 -23.53 -3.54
CA ASP A 23 10.25 -24.92 -3.33
C ASP A 23 11.40 -25.79 -2.78
N ALA A 24 12.65 -25.44 -3.08
CA ALA A 24 13.85 -26.18 -2.66
C ALA A 24 13.98 -26.37 -1.13
N VAL A 25 13.34 -25.50 -0.34
CA VAL A 25 13.38 -25.49 1.13
C VAL A 25 12.15 -26.16 1.75
N VAL A 26 11.16 -26.49 0.93
CA VAL A 26 9.88 -27.06 1.36
C VAL A 26 10.01 -28.57 1.50
N SER A 27 9.98 -29.06 2.73
CA SER A 27 9.63 -30.46 3.00
C SER A 27 8.12 -30.54 3.24
N ALA A 28 7.34 -30.95 2.22
CA ALA A 28 5.88 -31.01 2.29
C ALA A 28 5.38 -31.80 3.51
N THR A 29 6.06 -32.90 3.84
CA THR A 29 5.78 -33.74 5.02
C THR A 29 5.88 -32.97 6.33
N ARG A 30 6.86 -32.07 6.47
CA ARG A 30 7.04 -31.25 7.67
C ARG A 30 6.08 -30.07 7.71
N CYS A 31 5.80 -29.43 6.58
CA CYS A 31 4.88 -28.28 6.48
C CYS A 31 3.41 -28.67 6.62
N LEU A 32 3.05 -29.92 6.34
CA LEU A 32 1.70 -30.49 6.52
C LEU A 32 1.51 -31.17 7.88
N SER A 33 2.56 -31.26 8.70
CA SER A 33 2.48 -31.79 10.06
C SER A 33 1.89 -30.75 11.04
N ASP A 34 1.30 -31.21 12.14
CA ASP A 34 0.63 -30.34 13.10
C ASP A 34 1.57 -29.45 13.94
N ASN A 35 2.84 -29.83 14.11
CA ASN A 35 3.79 -29.05 14.95
C ASN A 35 5.26 -29.12 14.51
N GLU A 36 5.65 -29.99 13.57
CA GLU A 36 7.07 -30.07 13.17
C GLU A 36 7.50 -28.85 12.35
N TYR A 37 6.56 -28.15 11.70
CA TYR A 37 6.85 -26.93 10.94
C TYR A 37 7.50 -25.82 11.79
N LYS A 38 7.25 -25.78 13.10
CA LYS A 38 7.85 -24.80 14.04
C LYS A 38 9.36 -25.01 14.23
N SER A 39 9.85 -26.23 14.00
CA SER A 39 11.29 -26.56 14.08
C SER A 39 12.07 -26.13 12.84
N CYS A 40 11.38 -25.68 11.79
CA CYS A 40 12.02 -25.22 10.56
C CYS A 40 12.83 -23.94 10.82
N ALA A 41 14.07 -23.88 10.34
CA ALA A 41 14.92 -22.69 10.41
C ALA A 41 14.27 -21.45 9.75
N TYR A 42 13.37 -21.68 8.79
CA TYR A 42 12.65 -20.66 8.05
C TYR A 42 11.30 -20.30 8.66
N TYR A 43 10.87 -20.98 9.73
CA TYR A 43 9.66 -20.61 10.45
C TYR A 43 9.87 -19.30 11.24
N VAL A 44 8.91 -18.39 11.12
CA VAL A 44 8.85 -17.13 11.87
C VAL A 44 7.46 -17.00 12.44
N GLU A 45 7.34 -16.66 13.72
CA GLU A 45 6.03 -16.48 14.34
C GLU A 45 5.35 -15.20 13.82
N SER A 46 4.11 -15.30 13.34
CA SER A 46 3.38 -14.17 12.76
C SER A 46 3.03 -13.09 13.79
N SER A 47 3.08 -13.42 15.09
CA SER A 47 2.98 -12.50 16.23
C SER A 47 4.10 -11.45 16.25
N SER A 48 5.33 -11.85 15.90
CA SER A 48 6.53 -10.99 15.98
C SER A 48 6.58 -9.93 14.87
N LEU A 49 5.87 -10.15 13.75
CA LEU A 49 5.82 -9.22 12.63
C LEU A 49 4.86 -8.03 12.86
N LYS A 50 4.02 -8.08 13.90
CA LYS A 50 3.01 -7.03 14.15
C LYS A 50 3.56 -5.78 14.86
N LEU A 51 4.79 -5.78 15.36
CA LEU A 51 5.27 -4.67 16.20
C LEU A 51 6.12 -3.61 15.48
N ASN A 52 6.63 -3.87 14.27
CA ASN A 52 7.55 -2.93 13.59
C ASN A 52 6.95 -2.10 12.45
N ASN A 53 5.64 -2.23 12.18
CA ASN A 53 4.99 -1.56 11.05
C ASN A 53 4.24 -0.26 11.40
N GLN A 54 4.31 0.24 12.63
CA GLN A 54 3.48 1.39 13.04
C GLN A 54 4.06 2.79 12.76
N LYS A 55 5.29 2.92 12.20
CA LYS A 55 5.87 4.23 11.88
C LYS A 55 6.21 4.49 10.40
N SER A 56 6.11 3.50 9.52
CA SER A 56 6.43 3.63 8.08
C SER A 56 5.21 3.55 7.15
N LEU A 57 4.02 3.20 7.66
CA LEU A 57 2.85 2.87 6.84
C LEU A 57 2.12 4.05 6.17
N ARG A 58 2.57 5.30 6.37
CA ARG A 58 1.96 6.48 5.72
C ARG A 58 2.73 7.02 4.51
N ARG A 59 3.95 6.55 4.22
CA ARG A 59 4.72 7.02 3.04
C ARG A 59 4.86 5.98 1.93
N ASP A 60 4.77 4.69 2.22
CA ASP A 60 5.13 3.63 1.25
C ASP A 60 3.99 3.11 0.36
N LYS A 61 2.75 3.62 0.47
CA LYS A 61 1.61 3.14 -0.35
C LYS A 61 0.98 4.13 -1.30
N LEU A 62 1.52 5.34 -1.42
CA LEU A 62 1.19 6.21 -2.52
C LEU A 62 2.27 6.00 -3.59
N LYS A 63 2.04 5.06 -4.51
CA LYS A 63 2.84 4.92 -5.74
C LYS A 63 2.62 6.16 -6.60
N ILE A 64 3.20 7.29 -6.18
CA ILE A 64 3.08 8.57 -6.87
C ILE A 64 3.95 8.47 -8.11
N TYR A 65 3.33 8.10 -9.22
CA TYR A 65 4.00 8.11 -10.51
C TYR A 65 4.03 9.55 -11.03
N VAL A 66 5.18 10.18 -10.91
CA VAL A 66 5.41 11.60 -11.20
C VAL A 66 4.83 12.05 -12.55
N PRO A 67 5.02 11.33 -13.68
CA PRO A 67 4.47 11.76 -14.97
C PRO A 67 2.95 11.95 -15.00
N ILE A 68 2.21 11.22 -14.17
CA ILE A 68 0.74 11.27 -14.13
C ILE A 68 0.25 12.27 -13.06
N HIS A 69 0.98 12.40 -11.95
CA HIS A 69 0.54 13.16 -10.78
C HIS A 69 1.18 14.56 -10.66
N ALA A 70 2.23 14.84 -11.44
CA ALA A 70 2.87 16.15 -11.44
C ALA A 70 1.92 17.21 -12.02
N LEU A 71 1.62 18.21 -11.20
CA LEU A 71 0.83 19.36 -11.60
C LEU A 71 1.74 20.47 -12.11
N PRO A 72 1.32 21.21 -13.16
CA PRO A 72 1.95 22.47 -13.49
C PRO A 72 1.84 23.42 -12.29
N LYS A 73 2.93 24.18 -12.05
CA LYS A 73 3.15 25.01 -10.86
C LYS A 73 2.06 26.07 -10.60
N GLU A 74 1.21 26.33 -11.59
CA GLU A 74 0.21 27.40 -11.63
C GLU A 74 -1.19 26.95 -11.19
N ILE A 75 -1.43 25.66 -10.96
CA ILE A 75 -2.78 25.19 -10.57
C ILE A 75 -3.01 25.42 -9.08
N SER A 76 -3.96 26.32 -8.78
CA SER A 76 -4.59 26.42 -7.47
C SER A 76 -5.91 25.64 -7.47
N ILE A 77 -6.14 24.85 -6.43
CA ILE A 77 -7.39 24.12 -6.22
C ILE A 77 -8.06 24.72 -4.98
N GLU A 78 -9.19 25.38 -5.16
CA GLU A 78 -9.97 26.03 -4.08
C GLU A 78 -10.86 25.04 -3.29
N CYS A 79 -10.78 23.74 -3.62
CA CYS A 79 -11.58 22.72 -2.96
C CYS A 79 -11.10 22.51 -1.50
N PRO A 80 -11.98 22.59 -0.49
CA PRO A 80 -11.61 22.43 0.92
C PRO A 80 -11.12 21.01 1.28
N TYR A 81 -11.47 20.02 0.44
CA TYR A 81 -11.06 18.62 0.62
C TYR A 81 -9.85 18.24 -0.23
N ALA A 82 -9.33 19.15 -1.05
CA ALA A 82 -8.09 18.94 -1.77
C ALA A 82 -6.92 19.52 -0.95
N ALA A 83 -5.82 18.80 -0.87
CA ALA A 83 -4.57 19.27 -0.28
C ALA A 83 -3.49 19.28 -1.36
N LEU A 84 -2.82 20.41 -1.55
CA LEU A 84 -1.65 20.51 -2.42
C LEU A 84 -0.40 20.23 -1.58
N SER A 85 0.38 19.25 -1.98
CA SER A 85 1.66 18.92 -1.36
C SER A 85 2.79 19.19 -2.33
N LYS A 86 3.83 19.87 -1.87
CA LYS A 86 5.06 20.13 -2.64
C LYS A 86 6.09 19.06 -2.27
N MET A 87 6.60 18.35 -3.26
CA MET A 87 7.73 17.43 -3.11
C MET A 87 9.07 18.16 -3.23
N GLU A 88 10.13 17.51 -2.74
CA GLU A 88 11.51 18.03 -2.69
C GLU A 88 12.07 18.46 -4.07
N MET A 89 11.54 17.90 -5.16
CA MET A 89 11.94 18.26 -6.54
C MET A 89 11.13 19.42 -7.15
N GLY A 90 10.41 20.21 -6.34
CA GLY A 90 9.58 21.32 -6.82
C GLY A 90 8.30 20.89 -7.54
N ILE A 91 7.95 19.60 -7.46
CA ILE A 91 6.76 19.02 -8.08
C ILE A 91 5.57 19.20 -7.12
N VAL A 92 4.47 19.72 -7.65
CA VAL A 92 3.22 19.89 -6.90
C VAL A 92 2.30 18.71 -7.21
N ILE A 93 1.73 18.10 -6.17
CA ILE A 93 0.75 17.02 -6.30
C ILE A 93 -0.50 17.40 -5.52
N ALA A 94 -1.67 17.13 -6.10
CA ALA A 94 -2.94 17.26 -5.40
C ALA A 94 -3.32 15.93 -4.76
N TYR A 95 -3.78 15.99 -3.52
CA TYR A 95 -4.34 14.88 -2.77
C TYR A 95 -5.81 15.16 -2.49
N CYS A 96 -6.67 14.18 -2.77
CA CYS A 96 -8.08 14.26 -2.42
C CYS A 96 -8.31 13.53 -1.09
N LYS A 97 -8.73 14.27 -0.06
CA LYS A 97 -9.05 13.69 1.26
C LYS A 97 -10.28 12.78 1.21
N VAL A 98 -11.24 13.07 0.33
CA VAL A 98 -12.47 12.26 0.21
C VAL A 98 -12.17 10.89 -0.40
N LEU A 99 -11.36 10.85 -1.44
CA LEU A 99 -10.99 9.61 -2.14
C LEU A 99 -9.78 8.90 -1.53
N ASP A 100 -9.18 9.49 -0.49
CA ASP A 100 -7.94 9.08 0.16
C ASP A 100 -6.83 8.65 -0.83
N ARG A 101 -6.65 9.45 -1.89
CA ARG A 101 -5.69 9.17 -2.97
C ARG A 101 -5.13 10.44 -3.63
N PRO A 102 -3.98 10.35 -4.31
CA PRO A 102 -3.47 11.45 -5.10
C PRO A 102 -4.29 11.58 -6.39
N LEU A 103 -4.54 12.83 -6.80
CA LEU A 103 -5.20 13.14 -8.06
C LEU A 103 -4.16 13.16 -9.17
N THR A 104 -4.55 12.63 -10.33
CA THR A 104 -3.77 12.80 -11.55
C THR A 104 -3.84 14.25 -12.04
N ARG A 105 -2.97 14.63 -12.97
CA ARG A 105 -2.95 15.97 -13.58
C ARG A 105 -4.31 16.36 -14.17
N PHE A 106 -4.94 15.45 -14.89
CA PHE A 106 -6.26 15.70 -15.49
C PHE A 106 -7.33 15.87 -14.42
N GLU A 107 -7.34 15.00 -13.41
CA GLU A 107 -8.31 15.09 -12.32
C GLU A 107 -8.14 16.36 -11.49
N ALA A 108 -6.91 16.80 -11.26
CA ALA A 108 -6.64 18.06 -10.54
C ALA A 108 -7.13 19.29 -11.33
N ILE A 109 -6.98 19.31 -12.65
CA ILE A 109 -7.52 20.36 -13.53
C ILE A 109 -9.05 20.35 -13.46
N THR A 110 -9.67 19.18 -13.59
CA THR A 110 -11.12 19.02 -13.49
C THR A 110 -11.62 19.43 -12.11
N CYS A 111 -10.92 19.05 -11.04
CA CYS A 111 -11.22 19.45 -9.68
C CYS A 111 -11.16 20.97 -9.52
N SER A 112 -10.11 21.63 -10.02
CA SER A 112 -10.00 23.09 -9.99
C SER A 112 -11.20 23.79 -10.67
N LYS A 113 -11.67 23.26 -11.81
CA LYS A 113 -12.80 23.84 -12.57
C LYS A 113 -14.17 23.51 -11.98
N TYR A 114 -14.38 22.28 -11.51
CA TYR A 114 -15.70 21.72 -11.18
C TYR A 114 -15.78 21.20 -9.73
N TRP A 115 -14.97 21.72 -8.80
CA TRP A 115 -15.01 21.26 -7.40
C TRP A 115 -16.36 21.48 -6.73
N ARG A 116 -17.15 22.47 -7.18
CA ARG A 116 -18.47 22.79 -6.61
C ARG A 116 -19.50 21.71 -6.89
N ASP A 117 -19.49 21.17 -8.11
CA ASP A 117 -20.37 20.11 -8.59
C ASP A 117 -19.80 18.70 -8.37
N CYS A 118 -18.73 18.59 -7.57
CA CYS A 118 -18.06 17.32 -7.35
C CYS A 118 -18.96 16.34 -6.56
N PRO A 119 -19.36 15.19 -7.14
CA PRO A 119 -20.26 14.24 -6.49
C PRO A 119 -19.60 13.59 -5.26
N PHE A 120 -18.27 13.49 -5.25
CA PHE A 120 -17.51 12.93 -4.14
C PHE A 120 -17.62 13.77 -2.86
N ARG A 121 -18.00 15.06 -2.96
CA ARG A 121 -18.15 15.93 -1.79
C ARG A 121 -19.26 15.47 -0.83
N GLN A 122 -20.25 14.75 -1.34
CA GLN A 122 -21.35 14.19 -0.56
C GLN A 122 -20.99 12.87 0.15
N LEU A 123 -19.86 12.25 -0.24
CA LEU A 123 -19.41 10.96 0.30
C LEU A 123 -18.51 11.10 1.52
N VAL A 124 -18.26 12.32 2.01
CA VAL A 124 -17.43 12.53 3.20
C VAL A 124 -18.16 11.91 4.40
N PRO A 125 -17.64 10.84 5.02
CA PRO A 125 -18.20 10.36 6.27
C PRO A 125 -17.95 11.46 7.32
N MET A 126 -19.04 11.92 7.97
CA MET A 126 -18.96 12.81 9.13
C MET A 126 -18.23 12.14 10.29
#